data_AF-A0A291N2H9-F1
#
_entry.id   AF-A0A291N2H9-F1
#
_cell.length_a   1.000
_cell.length_b   1.000
_cell.length_c   1.000
_cell.angle_alpha   90.00
_cell.angle_beta   90.00
_cell.angle_gamma   90.00
#
_symmetry.space_group_name_H-M   'P 1'
#
loop_
_entity.id
_entity.type
_entity.pdbx_description
1 polymer ?
#
loop_
_entity_poly.entity_id
_entity_poly.type
_entity_poly.pdbx_seq_one_letter_code
_entity_poly.pdbx_strand_id
1 'polypeptide(L)'
;MMTMISLPLILTALALAFMLAVAAHDVREILSYLDLFRRLLPPDLPRELRALLWRQNIWLGFPVRTAIGLLFWLWMAFLLACHLAKMAMTP
;
A
#
# COMPACT_ATOMS: atom_id res chain seq x y z
N MET A 1 -26.20 24.14 -17.04
CA MET A 1 -24.81 24.03 -17.54
C MET A 1 -24.35 22.62 -17.27
N MET A 2 -24.24 21.80 -18.32
CA MET A 2 -23.70 20.45 -18.23
C MET A 2 -22.26 20.57 -17.73
N THR A 3 -21.96 20.01 -16.56
CA THR A 3 -20.60 19.79 -16.09
C THR A 3 -19.93 18.86 -17.09
N MET A 4 -19.30 19.41 -18.12
CA MET A 4 -18.39 18.63 -18.96
C MET A 4 -17.26 18.21 -18.03
N ILE A 5 -17.32 16.97 -17.54
CA ILE A 5 -16.22 16.36 -16.82
C ILE A 5 -15.01 16.49 -17.75
N SER A 6 -14.06 17.33 -17.36
CA SER A 6 -12.92 17.60 -18.20
C SER A 6 -12.10 16.32 -18.32
N LEU A 7 -11.73 15.96 -19.55
CA LEU A 7 -10.87 14.81 -19.84
C LEU A 7 -9.65 14.70 -18.89
N PRO A 8 -8.94 15.79 -18.50
CA PRO A 8 -7.89 15.71 -17.49
C PRO A 8 -8.37 15.22 -16.12
N LEU A 9 -9.56 15.61 -15.65
CA LEU A 9 -10.11 15.15 -14.37
C LEU A 9 -10.35 13.63 -14.38
N ILE A 10 -10.88 13.10 -15.49
CA ILE A 10 -11.11 11.64 -15.67
C ILE A 10 -9.78 10.89 -15.65
N LEU A 11 -8.79 11.36 -16.41
CA LEU A 11 -7.47 10.72 -16.48
C LEU A 11 -6.77 10.72 -15.11
N THR A 12 -6.88 11.82 -14.37
CA THR A 12 -6.29 11.96 -13.03
C THR A 12 -6.96 11.01 -12.03
N ALA A 13 -8.29 10.87 -12.09
CA ALA A 13 -9.04 9.93 -11.25
C ALA A 13 -8.72 8.47 -11.59
N LEU A 14 -8.59 8.13 -12.88
CA LEU A 14 -8.18 6.78 -13.31
C LEU A 14 -6.76 6.44 -12.85
N ALA A 15 -5.82 7.37 -12.98
CA ALA A 15 -4.47 7.19 -12.48
C ALA A 15 -4.44 6.99 -10.95
N LEU A 16 -5.25 7.74 -10.20
CA LEU A 16 -5.39 7.57 -8.76
C LEU A 16 -5.96 6.19 -8.40
N ALA A 17 -7.00 5.74 -9.10
CA ALA A 17 -7.59 4.43 -8.89
C ALA A 17 -6.58 3.30 -9.17
N PHE A 18 -5.77 3.44 -10.22
CA PHE A 18 -4.69 2.49 -10.51
C PHE A 18 -3.64 2.45 -9.39
N MET A 19 -3.17 3.60 -8.91
CA MET A 19 -2.20 3.66 -7.80
C MET A 19 -2.74 3.00 -6.53
N LEU A 20 -4.01 3.23 -6.20
CA LEU A 20 -4.67 2.59 -5.06
C LEU A 20 -4.82 1.08 -5.24
N ALA A 21 -5.10 0.61 -6.46
CA ALA A 21 -5.17 -0.82 -6.75
C ALA A 21 -3.81 -1.52 -6.57
N VAL A 22 -2.72 -0.89 -7.03
CA VAL A 22 -1.36 -1.40 -6.82
C VAL A 22 -1.01 -1.39 -5.34
N ALA A 23 -1.28 -0.30 -4.61
CA ALA A 23 -1.07 -0.25 -3.16
C ALA A 23 -1.86 -1.34 -2.42
N ALA A 24 -3.11 -1.61 -2.81
CA ALA A 24 -3.91 -2.69 -2.22
C ALA A 24 -3.31 -4.07 -2.51
N HIS A 25 -2.72 -4.27 -3.70
CA HIS A 25 -1.99 -5.50 -4.05
C HIS A 25 -0.76 -5.68 -3.17
N ASP A 26 0.06 -4.64 -3.02
CA ASP A 26 1.28 -4.65 -2.18
C ASP A 26 0.94 -4.95 -0.71
N VAL A 27 -0.13 -4.36 -0.17
CA VAL A 27 -0.63 -4.66 1.19
C VAL A 27 -1.00 -6.13 1.31
N ARG A 28 -1.71 -6.69 0.32
CA ARG A 28 -2.11 -8.10 0.33
C ARG A 28 -0.90 -9.03 0.30
N GLU A 29 0.12 -8.69 -0.48
CA GLU A 29 1.38 -9.45 -0.53
C GLU A 29 2.09 -9.44 0.83
N ILE A 30 2.24 -8.26 1.45
CA ILE A 30 2.82 -8.12 2.79
C ILE A 30 2.04 -8.95 3.82
N LEU A 31 0.70 -8.84 3.83
CA LEU A 31 -0.13 -9.60 4.77
C LEU A 31 0.01 -11.12 4.57
N SER A 32 0.03 -11.58 3.31
CA SER A 32 0.22 -13.00 2.98
C SER A 32 1.56 -13.53 3.49
N TYR A 33 2.61 -12.72 3.39
CA TYR A 33 3.93 -13.04 3.89
C TYR A 33 3.94 -13.16 5.42
N LEU A 34 3.31 -12.22 6.12
CA LEU A 34 3.20 -12.25 7.58
C LEU A 34 2.37 -13.46 8.06
N ASP A 35 1.31 -13.80 7.35
CA ASP A 35 0.50 -14.99 7.64
C ASP A 35 1.29 -16.28 7.41
N LEU A 36 2.07 -16.36 6.33
CA LEU A 36 2.94 -17.49 6.06
C LEU A 36 3.99 -17.66 7.18
N PHE A 37 4.64 -16.56 7.58
CA PHE A 37 5.60 -16.60 8.69
C PHE A 37 4.94 -17.05 9.99
N ARG A 38 3.73 -16.57 10.29
CA ARG A 38 2.95 -16.99 11.46
C ARG A 38 2.62 -18.49 11.43
N ARG A 39 2.30 -19.05 10.26
CA ARG A 39 2.01 -20.49 10.09
C ARG A 39 3.24 -21.37 10.20
N LEU A 40 4.41 -20.86 9.81
CA LEU A 40 5.68 -21.58 9.91
C LEU A 40 6.25 -21.62 11.33
N LEU A 41 5.79 -20.74 12.22
CA LEU A 41 6.19 -20.74 13.63
C LEU A 41 5.51 -21.90 14.38
N PRO A 42 6.27 -22.71 15.15
CA PRO A 42 5.70 -23.74 16.01
C PRO A 42 4.69 -23.16 17.02
N PRO A 43 3.55 -23.82 17.25
CA PRO A 43 2.52 -23.32 18.17
C PRO A 43 3.02 -23.22 19.62
N ASP A 44 3.89 -24.15 20.03
CA ASP A 44 4.41 -24.29 21.41
C ASP A 44 5.64 -23.39 21.69
N LEU A 45 6.00 -22.51 20.75
CA LEU A 45 7.20 -21.69 20.89
C LEU A 45 6.99 -20.62 21.98
N PRO A 46 7.91 -20.48 22.96
CA PRO A 46 7.84 -19.47 24.01
C PRO A 46 7.67 -18.06 23.45
N ARG A 47 6.88 -17.22 24.14
CA ARG A 47 6.53 -15.87 23.67
C ARG A 47 7.75 -14.99 23.39
N GLU A 48 8.79 -15.10 24.22
CA GLU A 48 10.04 -14.34 24.07
C GLU A 48 10.81 -14.74 22.81
N LEU A 49 10.92 -16.06 22.56
CA LEU A 49 11.58 -16.59 21.37
C LEU A 49 10.81 -16.21 20.10
N ARG A 50 9.47 -16.19 20.17
CA ARG A 50 8.59 -15.76 19.07
C ARG A 50 8.81 -14.29 18.74
N ALA A 51 8.93 -13.44 19.78
CA ALA A 51 9.21 -12.02 19.61
C ALA A 51 10.61 -11.79 19.02
N LEU A 52 11.60 -12.58 19.41
CA LEU A 52 12.96 -12.52 18.84
C LEU A 52 12.96 -12.89 17.35
N LEU A 53 12.33 -14.01 16.98
CA LEU A 53 12.20 -14.46 15.59
C LEU A 53 11.43 -13.43 14.74
N TRP A 54 10.36 -12.85 15.29
CA TRP A 54 9.63 -11.78 14.62
C TRP A 54 10.50 -10.54 14.37
N ARG A 55 11.29 -10.11 15.37
CA ARG A 55 12.24 -9.00 15.22
C ARG A 55 13.28 -9.32 14.14
N GLN A 56 13.86 -10.52 14.16
CA GLN A 56 14.82 -10.93 13.13
C GLN A 56 14.20 -10.97 11.73
N ASN A 57 12.93 -11.39 11.62
CA ASN A 57 12.22 -11.45 10.36
C ASN A 57 12.08 -10.06 9.71
N ILE A 58 11.85 -9.01 10.52
CA ILE A 58 11.80 -7.62 10.05
C ILE A 58 13.13 -7.19 9.40
N TRP A 59 14.27 -7.70 9.89
CA TRP A 59 15.59 -7.33 9.40
C TRP A 59 16.10 -8.16 8.22
N LEU A 60 15.74 -9.45 8.15
CA LEU A 60 16.35 -10.40 7.20
C LEU A 60 15.39 -10.88 6.10
N GLY A 61 14.09 -10.98 6.40
CA GLY A 61 13.12 -11.65 5.53
C GLY A 61 11.99 -10.75 5.01
N PHE A 62 11.77 -9.59 5.64
CA PHE A 62 10.66 -8.72 5.30
C PHE A 62 10.76 -8.25 3.84
N PRO A 63 9.63 -8.19 3.10
CA PRO A 63 9.61 -7.72 1.72
C PRO A 63 9.80 -6.20 1.67
N VAL A 64 11.01 -5.73 1.98
CA VAL A 64 11.40 -4.31 2.04
C VAL A 64 11.11 -3.63 0.70
N ARG A 65 11.36 -4.30 -0.41
CA ARG A 65 11.06 -3.79 -1.76
C ARG A 65 9.57 -3.49 -1.92
N THR A 66 8.68 -4.40 -1.52
CA THR A 66 7.23 -4.22 -1.61
C THR A 66 6.75 -3.13 -0.65
N ALA A 67 7.33 -3.03 0.54
CA ALA A 67 7.00 -1.96 1.48
C ALA A 67 7.43 -0.56 1.00
N ILE A 68 8.61 -0.44 0.38
CA ILE A 68 9.06 0.80 -0.26
C ILE A 68 8.15 1.14 -1.44
N GLY A 69 7.80 0.16 -2.27
CA GLY A 69 6.84 0.32 -3.36
C GLY A 69 5.50 0.85 -2.88
N LEU A 70 4.94 0.23 -1.83
CA LEU A 70 3.70 0.66 -1.20
C LEU A 70 3.78 2.11 -0.71
N LEU A 71 4.85 2.48 0.00
CA LEU A 71 5.05 3.86 0.47
C LEU A 71 5.12 4.85 -0.69
N PHE A 72 5.83 4.50 -1.76
CA PHE A 72 5.93 5.31 -2.96
C PHE A 72 4.55 5.50 -3.63
N TRP A 73 3.80 4.41 -3.84
CA TRP A 73 2.47 4.47 -4.45
C TRP A 73 1.48 5.26 -3.62
N LEU A 74 1.50 5.11 -2.29
CA LEU A 74 0.66 5.89 -1.39
C LEU A 74 0.99 7.38 -1.41
N TRP A 75 2.29 7.72 -1.45
CA TRP A 75 2.72 9.12 -1.55
C TRP A 75 2.30 9.75 -2.88
N MET A 76 2.50 9.04 -4.00
CA MET A 76 2.04 9.47 -5.31
C MET A 76 0.52 9.62 -5.38
N ALA A 77 -0.22 8.65 -4.83
CA ALA A 77 -1.68 8.71 -4.74
C ALA A 77 -2.13 9.92 -3.91
N PHE A 78 -1.45 10.24 -2.81
CA PHE A 78 -1.75 11.42 -2.01
C PHE A 78 -1.57 12.72 -2.79
N LEU A 79 -0.43 12.90 -3.47
CA LEU A 79 -0.19 14.08 -4.31
C LEU A 79 -1.23 14.21 -5.41
N LEU A 80 -1.59 13.10 -6.05
CA LEU A 80 -2.54 13.06 -7.14
C LEU A 80 -3.98 13.33 -6.65
N ALA A 81 -4.35 12.84 -5.47
CA ALA A 81 -5.62 13.15 -4.81
C ALA A 81 -5.72 14.64 -4.46
N CYS A 82 -4.65 15.23 -3.92
CA CYS A 82 -4.58 16.68 -3.68
C CYS A 82 -4.74 17.49 -4.98
N HIS A 83 -4.12 17.05 -6.07
CA HIS A 83 -4.26 17.68 -7.38
C HIS A 83 -5.69 17.56 -7.93
N LEU A 84 -6.30 16.38 -7.83
CA LEU A 84 -7.68 16.12 -8.22
C LEU A 84 -8.66 17.01 -7.43
N ALA A 85 -8.47 17.10 -6.11
CA ALA A 85 -9.28 17.95 -5.25
C ALA A 85 -9.16 19.43 -5.65
N LYS A 86 -7.94 19.90 -5.97
CA LYS A 86 -7.72 21.25 -6.48
C LYS A 86 -8.47 21.49 -7.79
N MET A 87 -8.37 20.57 -8.74
CA MET A 87 -9.09 20.68 -10.03
C MET A 87 -10.61 20.69 -9.87
N ALA A 88 -11.14 19.91 -8.93
CA ALA A 88 -12.57 19.88 -8.63
C ALA A 88 -13.08 21.16 -7.95
N MET A 89 -12.21 21.91 -7.27
CA MET A 89 -12.55 23.15 -6.56
C MET A 89 -12.37 24.41 -7.42
N THR A 90 -11.57 24.35 -8.50
CA THR A 90 -11.48 25.44 -9.47
C THR A 90 -12.73 25.45 -10.38
N PRO A 91 -13.50 26.56 -10.41
CA PRO A 91 -14.74 26.67 -11.17
C PRO A 91 -14.52 26.68 -12.69
#